data_AF-A0A558C8I9-F1
#
_entry.id   AF-A0A558C8I9-F1
#
_cell.length_a   1.000
_cell.length_b   1.000
_cell.length_c   1.000
_cell.angle_alpha   90.00
_cell.angle_beta   90.00
_cell.angle_gamma   90.00
#
_symmetry.space_group_name_H-M   'P 1'
#
loop_
_entity.id
_entity.type
_entity.pdbx_description
1 polymer ?
#
loop_
_entity_poly.entity_id
_entity_poly.type
_entity_poly.pdbx_seq_one_letter_code
_entity_poly.pdbx_strand_id
1 'polypeptide(L)'
;MTAKKVLRRSDVPEAGRVLGVAVPRQVRTAADVPSLHRPWTAAVGAGLLEITRDRAVTGPALSGWGCAADDDVLDRWARALAAVLADTFNDDGDGAEALRIGKLALTLLAAEPAPVGAELLTAIHGAIINGGYALYRTFNRGFGERRPAEVVLELLAAFGAVTGESGQWRISPLGRRGLQILDSRGVELLAAPGAPAESGGICQLKITLSRMRPAPWRRVLVPASATLGDLHAIIQIAFAWDDDHLHAFTVGQRQYGDPYFNMPYDEEETTLAGVFDRGRRSISYVYDFGDDWYHDIKLERLVEPDPAIGYPVCVAGRGDVPVEDRGESCGEDCAEHCGEDEPAWTPFDQTDINARLGQWESLKDARQLRNDVEAILADAQGEAEEMTAFRSALEEEISFPVPAMLLGAPVIVDGLTEDEATLELRARCRGNGTDELVSFADLDFWPGTVEAWLQAGYLAYLDRKFGPLTRPTGWGGVDRPDLTRMCE
;
A
#
# COMPACT_ATOMS: atom_id res chain seq x y z
N MET A 1 17.69 26.01 -10.37
CA MET A 1 16.83 24.82 -10.63
C MET A 1 15.36 25.16 -10.87
N THR A 2 14.63 24.39 -11.68
CA THR A 2 13.16 24.50 -11.85
C THR A 2 12.42 23.87 -10.66
N ALA A 3 11.09 24.05 -10.57
CA ALA A 3 10.26 23.42 -9.54
C ALA A 3 10.34 21.88 -9.58
N LYS A 4 10.57 21.29 -10.76
CA LYS A 4 10.80 19.84 -10.94
C LYS A 4 12.25 19.41 -10.66
N LYS A 5 13.06 20.25 -10.01
CA LYS A 5 14.48 19.99 -9.75
C LYS A 5 15.30 19.69 -11.04
N VAL A 6 14.96 20.34 -12.16
CA VAL A 6 15.70 20.21 -13.44
C VAL A 6 16.48 21.49 -13.74
N LEU A 7 17.58 21.38 -14.48
CA LEU A 7 18.40 22.52 -14.87
C LEU A 7 17.56 23.56 -15.63
N ARG A 8 17.71 24.85 -15.28
CA ARG A 8 16.92 25.91 -15.92
C ARG A 8 17.42 26.15 -17.33
N ARG A 9 16.54 26.66 -18.20
CA ARG A 9 16.85 27.03 -19.59
C ARG A 9 18.16 27.81 -19.75
N SER A 10 18.43 28.75 -18.85
CA SER A 10 19.63 29.61 -18.89
C SER A 10 20.93 28.82 -18.78
N ASP A 11 20.89 27.68 -18.10
CA ASP A 11 22.08 26.94 -17.68
C ASP A 11 22.37 25.76 -18.63
N VAL A 12 21.37 25.35 -19.44
CA VAL A 12 21.47 24.18 -20.34
C VAL A 12 22.60 24.32 -21.38
N PRO A 13 22.82 25.48 -22.04
CA PRO A 13 23.88 25.59 -23.04
C PRO A 13 25.28 25.37 -22.45
N GLU A 14 25.51 25.87 -21.24
CA GLU A 14 26.80 25.71 -20.56
C GLU A 14 27.01 24.27 -20.08
N ALA A 15 25.97 23.64 -19.51
CA ALA A 15 26.02 22.22 -19.16
C ALA A 15 26.30 21.33 -20.38
N GLY A 16 25.66 21.62 -21.51
CA GLY A 16 25.92 20.95 -22.79
C GLY A 16 27.37 21.09 -23.25
N ARG A 17 27.92 22.32 -23.18
CA ARG A 17 29.31 22.59 -23.55
C ARG A 17 30.30 21.81 -22.69
N VAL A 18 30.09 21.78 -21.36
CA VAL A 18 30.97 21.07 -20.41
C VAL A 18 30.93 19.56 -20.63
N LEU A 19 29.76 19.00 -20.91
CA LEU A 19 29.56 17.55 -21.08
C LEU A 19 29.75 17.08 -22.53
N GLY A 20 30.05 17.97 -23.47
CA GLY A 20 30.17 17.64 -24.89
C GLY A 20 28.85 17.23 -25.55
N VAL A 21 27.71 17.64 -24.99
CA VAL A 21 26.38 17.31 -25.48
C VAL A 21 25.83 18.43 -26.36
N ALA A 22 25.36 18.09 -27.55
CA ALA A 22 24.70 19.03 -28.44
C ALA A 22 23.34 19.47 -27.86
N VAL A 23 23.18 20.77 -27.64
CA VAL A 23 21.95 21.36 -27.09
C VAL A 23 21.14 22.03 -28.22
N PRO A 24 19.85 21.67 -28.41
CA PRO A 24 18.98 22.34 -29.37
C PRO A 24 18.83 23.84 -29.08
N ARG A 25 18.64 24.65 -30.13
CA ARG A 25 18.46 26.11 -29.98
C ARG A 25 17.23 26.50 -29.16
N GLN A 26 16.19 25.66 -29.16
CA GLN A 26 14.96 25.88 -28.41
C GLN A 26 14.77 24.76 -27.41
N VAL A 27 15.00 25.07 -26.13
CA VAL A 27 14.73 24.18 -24.99
C VAL A 27 14.01 24.98 -23.91
N ARG A 28 13.02 24.38 -23.25
CA ARG A 28 12.33 24.95 -22.10
C ARG A 28 13.13 24.66 -20.83
N THR A 29 13.70 23.46 -20.71
CA THR A 29 14.57 23.02 -19.60
C THR A 29 15.54 21.93 -20.10
N ALA A 30 16.44 21.44 -19.24
CA ALA A 30 17.28 20.29 -19.58
C ALA A 30 16.47 19.01 -19.90
N ALA A 31 15.21 18.88 -19.44
CA ALA A 31 14.34 17.74 -19.75
C ALA A 31 14.05 17.59 -21.25
N ASP A 32 14.14 18.67 -22.03
CA ASP A 32 13.98 18.60 -23.49
C ASP A 32 15.25 18.08 -24.20
N VAL A 33 16.32 17.76 -23.46
CA VAL A 33 17.59 17.24 -23.97
C VAL A 33 17.90 15.90 -23.28
N PRO A 34 17.41 14.76 -23.81
CA PRO A 34 17.52 13.45 -23.14
C PRO A 34 18.95 13.04 -22.78
N SER A 35 19.93 13.43 -23.61
CA SER A 35 21.37 13.19 -23.39
C SER A 35 21.96 14.00 -22.23
N LEU A 36 21.28 15.05 -21.76
CA LEU A 36 21.60 15.77 -20.52
C LEU A 36 20.71 15.33 -19.36
N HIS A 37 19.41 15.16 -19.61
CA HIS A 37 18.42 14.88 -18.58
C HIS A 37 18.57 13.48 -17.99
N ARG A 38 18.80 12.44 -18.80
CA ARG A 38 18.93 11.07 -18.28
C ARG A 38 20.14 10.90 -17.36
N PRO A 39 21.36 11.36 -17.72
CA PRO A 39 22.49 11.33 -16.78
C PRO A 39 22.26 12.16 -15.52
N TRP A 40 21.55 13.29 -15.64
CA TRP A 40 21.17 14.11 -14.49
C TRP A 40 20.25 13.34 -13.53
N THR A 41 19.17 12.76 -14.03
CA THR A 41 18.23 11.93 -13.27
C THR A 41 18.93 10.73 -12.65
N ALA A 42 19.79 10.05 -13.41
CA ALA A 42 20.60 8.93 -12.91
C ALA A 42 21.52 9.36 -11.76
N ALA A 43 22.20 10.50 -11.89
CA ALA A 43 23.10 11.02 -10.85
C ALA A 43 22.34 11.40 -9.58
N VAL A 44 21.13 11.95 -9.69
CA VAL A 44 20.26 12.21 -8.54
C VAL A 44 19.81 10.90 -7.89
N GLY A 45 19.32 9.93 -8.68
CA GLY A 45 18.88 8.62 -8.17
C GLY A 45 20.00 7.83 -7.48
N ALA A 46 21.22 7.87 -8.02
CA ALA A 46 22.40 7.26 -7.41
C ALA A 46 22.93 8.01 -6.16
N GLY A 47 22.38 9.19 -5.83
CA GLY A 47 22.89 10.04 -4.75
C GLY A 47 24.24 10.70 -5.05
N LEU A 48 24.68 10.72 -6.30
CA LEU A 48 25.90 11.40 -6.76
C LEU A 48 25.71 12.91 -6.87
N LEU A 49 24.47 13.33 -7.09
CA LEU A 49 24.06 14.72 -7.22
C LEU A 49 22.90 15.01 -6.28
N GLU A 50 23.01 16.06 -5.47
CA GLU A 50 21.91 16.53 -4.63
C GLU A 50 21.43 17.90 -5.09
N ILE A 51 20.12 18.13 -5.04
CA ILE A 51 19.50 19.35 -5.51
C ILE A 51 18.92 20.14 -4.35
N THR A 52 19.61 21.22 -4.00
CA THR A 52 19.17 22.22 -3.04
C THR A 52 18.22 23.23 -3.70
N ARG A 53 17.70 24.20 -2.92
CA ARG A 53 16.68 25.15 -3.41
C ARG A 53 17.10 25.91 -4.68
N ASP A 54 18.37 26.30 -4.81
CA ASP A 54 18.84 27.08 -5.96
C ASP A 54 19.99 26.41 -6.74
N ARG A 55 20.67 25.40 -6.18
CA ARG A 55 21.89 24.80 -6.76
C ARG A 55 21.88 23.28 -6.73
N ALA A 56 22.58 22.68 -7.68
CA ALA A 56 22.99 21.29 -7.57
C ALA A 56 24.38 21.21 -6.95
N VAL A 57 24.53 20.32 -5.98
CA VAL A 57 25.75 20.09 -5.22
C VAL A 57 26.15 18.63 -5.30
N THR A 58 27.40 18.32 -4.95
CA THR A 58 27.88 16.94 -4.86
C THR A 58 27.06 16.18 -3.82
N GLY A 59 26.46 15.07 -4.22
CA GLY A 59 25.72 14.20 -3.31
C GLY A 59 26.65 13.33 -2.46
N PRO A 60 26.15 12.77 -1.35
CA PRO A 60 26.94 12.02 -0.38
C PRO A 60 27.53 10.73 -0.95
N ALA A 61 26.94 10.15 -1.99
CA ALA A 61 27.48 8.94 -2.63
C ALA A 61 28.80 9.21 -3.36
N LEU A 62 29.09 10.46 -3.71
CA LEU A 62 30.33 10.84 -4.38
C LEU A 62 31.51 10.85 -3.39
N SER A 63 31.27 11.24 -2.14
CA SER A 63 32.24 11.15 -1.06
C SER A 63 32.45 9.69 -0.63
N GLY A 64 33.42 9.02 -1.24
CA GLY A 64 33.75 7.61 -0.97
C GLY A 64 33.60 6.69 -2.18
N TRP A 65 33.24 7.21 -3.36
CA TRP A 65 33.04 6.41 -4.57
C TRP A 65 34.22 5.49 -4.91
N GLY A 66 35.45 5.99 -4.77
CA GLY A 66 36.67 5.21 -5.04
C GLY A 66 36.94 4.05 -4.07
N CYS A 67 36.19 3.95 -2.97
CA CYS A 67 36.32 2.91 -1.95
C CYS A 67 35.01 2.14 -1.72
N ALA A 68 33.99 2.35 -2.57
CA ALA A 68 32.71 1.68 -2.46
C ALA A 68 32.84 0.17 -2.71
N ALA A 69 32.14 -0.65 -1.93
CA ALA A 69 32.04 -2.07 -2.20
C ALA A 69 31.22 -2.34 -3.48
N ASP A 70 31.43 -3.49 -4.12
CA ASP A 70 30.71 -3.85 -5.35
C ASP A 70 29.18 -3.82 -5.16
N ASP A 71 28.69 -4.26 -4.00
CA ASP A 71 27.27 -4.22 -3.66
C ASP A 71 26.74 -2.78 -3.54
N ASP A 72 27.54 -1.84 -3.00
CA ASP A 72 27.15 -0.43 -2.92
C ASP A 72 27.12 0.23 -4.30
N VAL A 73 28.03 -0.17 -5.20
CA VAL A 73 28.05 0.30 -6.58
C VAL A 73 26.82 -0.23 -7.32
N LEU A 74 26.46 -1.49 -7.10
CA LEU A 74 25.28 -2.13 -7.68
C LEU A 74 23.97 -1.54 -7.16
N ASP A 75 23.85 -1.23 -5.86
CA ASP A 75 22.69 -0.53 -5.29
C ASP A 75 22.49 0.84 -5.95
N ARG A 76 23.57 1.62 -6.06
CA ARG A 76 23.52 2.94 -6.70
C ARG A 76 23.16 2.85 -8.18
N TRP A 77 23.67 1.84 -8.88
CA TRP A 77 23.29 1.56 -10.27
C TRP A 77 21.80 1.23 -10.38
N ALA A 78 21.25 0.40 -9.49
CA ALA A 78 19.84 0.03 -9.51
C ALA A 78 18.92 1.23 -9.21
N ARG A 79 19.28 2.08 -8.24
CA ARG A 79 18.55 3.32 -7.94
C ARG A 79 18.59 4.32 -9.10
N ALA A 80 19.73 4.45 -9.76
CA ALA A 80 19.83 5.28 -10.97
C ALA A 80 18.95 4.75 -12.10
N LEU A 81 18.94 3.44 -12.33
CA LEU A 81 18.07 2.81 -13.34
C LEU A 81 16.59 3.06 -13.00
N ALA A 82 16.20 2.85 -11.75
CA ALA A 82 14.84 3.08 -11.27
C ALA A 82 14.41 4.54 -11.49
N ALA A 83 15.25 5.51 -11.09
CA ALA A 83 14.96 6.93 -11.25
C ALA A 83 14.77 7.32 -12.73
N VAL A 84 15.60 6.79 -13.64
CA VAL A 84 15.48 7.10 -15.07
C VAL A 84 14.29 6.40 -15.70
N LEU A 85 13.93 5.18 -15.27
CA LEU A 85 12.69 4.52 -15.67
C LEU A 85 11.47 5.34 -15.25
N ALA A 86 11.40 5.76 -13.98
CA ALA A 86 10.30 6.57 -13.44
C ALA A 86 10.16 7.93 -14.15
N ASP A 87 11.28 8.59 -14.44
CA ASP A 87 11.26 9.87 -15.16
C ASP A 87 10.90 9.70 -16.65
N THR A 88 11.34 8.61 -17.30
CA THR A 88 11.06 8.34 -18.71
C THR A 88 9.61 7.89 -18.92
N PHE A 89 9.14 6.94 -18.10
CA PHE A 89 7.79 6.41 -18.10
C PHE A 89 6.99 7.03 -16.96
N ASN A 90 6.92 8.37 -16.95
CA ASN A 90 6.29 9.12 -15.86
C ASN A 90 4.81 8.76 -15.69
N ASP A 91 4.53 7.92 -14.70
CA ASP A 91 3.19 7.68 -14.18
C ASP A 91 2.70 8.88 -13.36
N ASP A 92 1.39 8.95 -13.13
CA ASP A 92 0.79 9.97 -12.25
C ASP A 92 0.94 9.59 -10.75
N GLY A 93 1.81 8.62 -10.46
CA GLY A 93 1.84 7.79 -9.28
C GLY A 93 3.15 7.82 -8.49
N ASP A 94 3.62 6.64 -8.08
CA ASP A 94 4.80 6.40 -7.26
C ASP A 94 5.98 5.82 -8.06
N GLY A 95 5.84 5.61 -9.36
CA GLY A 95 6.85 4.96 -10.20
C GLY A 95 6.65 3.46 -10.36
N ALA A 96 5.66 2.83 -9.71
CA ALA A 96 5.47 1.38 -9.76
C ALA A 96 5.30 0.85 -11.19
N GLU A 97 4.45 1.48 -11.99
CA GLU A 97 4.20 1.10 -13.37
C GLU A 97 5.45 1.30 -14.23
N ALA A 98 6.21 2.37 -14.00
CA ALA A 98 7.47 2.63 -14.69
C ALA A 98 8.52 1.55 -14.44
N LEU A 99 8.66 1.10 -13.19
CA LEU A 99 9.57 0.02 -12.82
C LEU A 99 9.08 -1.33 -13.33
N ARG A 100 7.77 -1.56 -13.32
CA ARG A 100 7.15 -2.77 -13.88
C ARG A 100 7.41 -2.89 -15.37
N ILE A 101 7.41 -1.79 -16.13
CA ILE A 101 7.80 -1.77 -17.55
C ILE A 101 9.24 -2.29 -17.73
N GLY A 102 10.20 -1.76 -16.96
CA GLY A 102 11.59 -2.20 -17.00
C GLY A 102 11.77 -3.67 -16.61
N LYS A 103 11.08 -4.09 -15.53
CA LYS A 103 11.07 -5.47 -15.03
C LYS A 103 10.54 -6.43 -16.10
N LEU A 104 9.38 -6.15 -16.70
CA LEU A 104 8.78 -7.00 -17.74
C LEU A 104 9.69 -7.17 -18.95
N ALA A 105 10.33 -6.10 -19.41
CA ALA A 105 11.28 -6.17 -20.52
C ALA A 105 12.48 -7.09 -20.18
N LEU A 106 13.04 -6.98 -18.97
CA LEU A 106 14.12 -7.85 -18.50
C LEU A 106 13.66 -9.30 -18.31
N THR A 107 12.46 -9.53 -17.79
CA THR A 107 11.87 -10.88 -17.64
C THR A 107 11.74 -11.57 -18.99
N LEU A 108 11.21 -10.88 -20.00
CA LEU A 108 11.09 -11.43 -21.36
C LEU A 108 12.46 -11.74 -21.96
N LEU A 109 13.44 -10.85 -21.80
CA LEU A 109 14.81 -11.08 -22.26
C LEU A 109 15.54 -12.22 -21.50
N ALA A 110 15.09 -12.55 -20.29
CA ALA A 110 15.64 -13.63 -19.46
C ALA A 110 14.99 -15.00 -19.73
N ALA A 111 13.87 -15.04 -20.48
CA ALA A 111 13.15 -16.27 -20.80
C ALA A 111 13.98 -17.26 -21.62
N GLU A 112 13.61 -18.54 -21.58
CA GLU A 112 14.26 -19.59 -22.35
C GLU A 112 13.23 -20.39 -23.18
N PRO A 113 13.22 -20.27 -24.53
CA PRO A 113 14.05 -19.38 -25.34
C PRO A 113 13.60 -17.90 -25.23
N ALA A 114 14.56 -16.97 -25.25
CA ALA A 114 14.25 -15.54 -25.25
C ALA A 114 13.71 -15.11 -26.63
N PRO A 115 12.59 -14.35 -26.69
CA PRO A 115 12.11 -13.80 -27.94
C PRO A 115 13.09 -12.77 -28.49
N VAL A 116 13.17 -12.65 -29.81
CA VAL A 116 14.12 -11.76 -30.51
C VAL A 116 13.43 -10.87 -31.55
N GLY A 117 14.08 -9.77 -31.91
CA GLY A 117 13.59 -8.89 -32.99
C GLY A 117 12.15 -8.39 -32.76
N ALA A 118 11.31 -8.55 -33.78
CA ALA A 118 9.91 -8.13 -33.73
C ALA A 118 9.07 -8.95 -32.74
N GLU A 119 9.44 -10.21 -32.47
CA GLU A 119 8.75 -11.05 -31.50
C GLU A 119 8.93 -10.49 -30.09
N LEU A 120 10.14 -10.05 -29.73
CA LEU A 120 10.40 -9.41 -28.45
C LEU A 120 9.56 -8.13 -28.27
N LEU A 121 9.51 -7.26 -29.28
CA LEU A 121 8.71 -6.04 -29.22
C LEU A 121 7.22 -6.35 -29.06
N THR A 122 6.73 -7.37 -29.75
CA THR A 122 5.34 -7.84 -29.66
C THR A 122 5.06 -8.44 -28.29
N ALA A 123 5.98 -9.22 -27.73
CA ALA A 123 5.86 -9.80 -26.40
C ALA A 123 5.85 -8.72 -25.31
N ILE A 124 6.68 -7.69 -25.42
CA ILE A 124 6.65 -6.54 -24.50
C ILE A 124 5.28 -5.86 -24.58
N HIS A 125 4.80 -5.53 -25.78
CA HIS A 125 3.48 -4.91 -25.92
C HIS A 125 2.35 -5.79 -25.36
N GLY A 126 2.38 -7.10 -25.63
CA GLY A 126 1.39 -8.05 -25.11
C GLY A 126 1.41 -8.11 -23.58
N ALA A 127 2.60 -8.20 -22.98
CA ALA A 127 2.76 -8.20 -21.52
C ALA A 127 2.27 -6.89 -20.88
N ILE A 128 2.45 -5.75 -21.55
CA ILE A 128 1.95 -4.46 -21.08
C ILE A 128 0.42 -4.38 -21.17
N ILE A 129 -0.18 -4.83 -22.27
CA ILE A 129 -1.64 -4.84 -22.46
C ILE A 129 -2.30 -5.72 -21.40
N ASN A 130 -1.75 -6.92 -21.18
CA ASN A 130 -2.26 -7.86 -20.19
C ASN A 130 -1.92 -7.47 -18.74
N GLY A 131 -1.06 -6.47 -18.54
CA GLY A 131 -0.64 -6.00 -17.22
C GLY A 131 -1.55 -4.93 -16.60
N GLY A 132 -2.65 -4.56 -17.28
CA GLY A 132 -3.67 -3.64 -16.78
C GLY A 132 -3.64 -2.25 -17.42
N TYR A 133 -4.75 -1.52 -17.30
CA TYR A 133 -4.94 -0.23 -17.98
C TYR A 133 -3.96 0.86 -17.51
N ALA A 134 -3.63 0.92 -16.22
CA ALA A 134 -2.66 1.87 -15.68
C ALA A 134 -1.26 1.68 -16.29
N LEU A 135 -0.82 0.43 -16.42
CA LEU A 135 0.45 0.06 -17.04
C LEU A 135 0.46 0.41 -18.53
N TYR A 136 -0.61 0.02 -19.25
CA TYR A 136 -0.80 0.36 -20.66
C TYR A 136 -0.77 1.87 -20.92
N ARG A 137 -1.50 2.65 -20.11
CA ARG A 137 -1.55 4.11 -20.21
C ARG A 137 -0.17 4.73 -19.97
N THR A 138 0.54 4.28 -18.93
CA THR A 138 1.89 4.75 -18.60
C THR A 138 2.87 4.46 -19.72
N PHE A 139 2.85 3.24 -20.24
CA PHE A 139 3.75 2.79 -21.31
C PHE A 139 3.57 3.58 -22.61
N ASN A 140 2.34 3.94 -22.97
CA ASN A 140 2.05 4.65 -24.23
C ASN A 140 2.09 6.19 -24.12
N ARG A 141 2.37 6.75 -22.94
CA ARG A 141 2.32 8.19 -22.71
C ARG A 141 3.60 8.88 -23.17
N GLY A 142 3.46 9.92 -24.00
CA GLY A 142 4.53 10.93 -24.16
C GLY A 142 5.67 10.57 -25.12
N PHE A 143 5.54 9.51 -25.92
CA PHE A 143 6.60 9.07 -26.85
C PHE A 143 6.39 9.49 -28.32
N GLY A 144 5.24 10.09 -28.67
CA GLY A 144 4.97 10.54 -30.03
C GLY A 144 5.01 9.39 -31.03
N GLU A 145 5.83 9.52 -32.08
CA GLU A 145 6.03 8.48 -33.10
C GLU A 145 6.98 7.35 -32.65
N ARG A 146 7.68 7.52 -31.52
CA ARG A 146 8.62 6.50 -31.03
C ARG A 146 7.86 5.34 -30.40
N ARG A 147 8.34 4.12 -30.65
CA ARG A 147 7.80 2.91 -30.04
C ARG A 147 8.29 2.78 -28.60
N PRO A 148 7.42 2.74 -27.58
CA PRO A 148 7.86 2.72 -26.19
C PRO A 148 8.66 1.45 -25.82
N ALA A 149 8.38 0.32 -26.48
CA ALA A 149 9.16 -0.91 -26.34
C ALA A 149 10.63 -0.72 -26.73
N GLU A 150 10.90 0.06 -27.78
CA GLU A 150 12.28 0.38 -28.19
C GLU A 150 12.93 1.34 -27.19
N VAL A 151 12.16 2.30 -26.66
CA VAL A 151 12.65 3.25 -25.66
C VAL A 151 13.11 2.56 -24.38
N VAL A 152 12.35 1.58 -23.86
CA VAL A 152 12.76 0.83 -22.65
C VAL A 152 14.02 0.00 -22.94
N LEU A 153 14.13 -0.64 -24.10
CA LEU A 153 15.29 -1.46 -24.47
C LEU A 153 16.56 -0.61 -24.62
N GLU A 154 16.46 0.54 -25.29
CA GLU A 154 17.57 1.51 -25.40
C GLU A 154 18.00 2.03 -24.03
N LEU A 155 17.04 2.31 -23.13
CA LEU A 155 17.33 2.76 -21.77
C LEU A 155 18.07 1.67 -20.99
N LEU A 156 17.57 0.44 -21.01
CA LEU A 156 18.22 -0.70 -20.36
C LEU A 156 19.62 -0.95 -20.94
N ALA A 157 19.80 -0.76 -22.24
CA ALA A 157 21.10 -0.86 -22.90
C ALA A 157 22.06 0.25 -22.49
N ALA A 158 21.57 1.49 -22.33
CA ALA A 158 22.38 2.60 -21.82
C ALA A 158 22.89 2.38 -20.39
N PHE A 159 22.16 1.58 -19.60
CA PHE A 159 22.59 1.13 -18.27
C PHE A 159 23.43 -0.16 -18.28
N GLY A 160 23.70 -0.74 -19.45
CA GLY A 160 24.43 -2.00 -19.60
C GLY A 160 23.65 -3.23 -19.12
N ALA A 161 22.36 -3.11 -18.78
CA ALA A 161 21.50 -4.23 -18.42
C ALA A 161 21.21 -5.14 -19.63
N VAL A 162 21.25 -4.57 -20.83
CA VAL A 162 20.98 -5.26 -22.09
C VAL A 162 22.11 -4.92 -23.07
N THR A 163 22.49 -5.88 -23.90
CA THR A 163 23.47 -5.70 -24.99
C THR A 163 22.81 -5.93 -26.35
N GLY A 164 23.44 -5.41 -27.41
CA GLY A 164 22.97 -5.50 -28.79
C GLY A 164 22.51 -4.16 -29.35
N GLU A 165 22.20 -4.15 -30.64
CA GLU A 165 21.61 -3.01 -31.35
C GLU A 165 20.44 -3.52 -32.21
N SER A 166 19.41 -2.68 -32.35
CA SER A 166 18.30 -2.80 -33.32
C SER A 166 17.85 -4.23 -33.66
N GLY A 167 17.23 -4.91 -32.69
CA GLY A 167 16.52 -6.18 -32.90
C GLY A 167 17.25 -7.44 -32.43
N GLN A 168 18.50 -7.35 -31.97
CA GLN A 168 19.23 -8.47 -31.36
C GLN A 168 19.57 -8.20 -29.88
N TRP A 169 18.58 -7.77 -29.11
CA TRP A 169 18.74 -7.49 -27.69
C TRP A 169 18.97 -8.77 -26.89
N ARG A 170 19.92 -8.74 -25.97
CA ARG A 170 20.22 -9.83 -25.03
C ARG A 170 20.42 -9.29 -23.63
N ILE A 171 19.85 -9.95 -22.63
CA ILE A 171 20.10 -9.59 -21.24
C ILE A 171 21.58 -9.83 -20.88
N SER A 172 22.20 -8.86 -20.21
CA SER A 172 23.57 -9.01 -19.68
C SER A 172 23.55 -9.66 -18.29
N PRO A 173 24.71 -10.10 -17.74
CA PRO A 173 24.79 -10.52 -16.35
C PRO A 173 24.33 -9.43 -15.37
N LEU A 174 24.66 -8.17 -15.66
CA LEU A 174 24.19 -7.01 -14.89
C LEU A 174 22.66 -6.85 -15.00
N GLY A 175 22.08 -7.08 -16.18
CA GLY A 175 20.63 -7.08 -16.36
C GLY A 175 19.92 -8.17 -15.57
N ARG A 176 20.48 -9.39 -15.52
CA ARG A 176 19.93 -10.48 -14.68
C ARG A 176 19.97 -10.12 -13.21
N ARG A 177 21.06 -9.49 -12.76
CA ARG A 177 21.17 -9.02 -11.37
C ARG A 177 20.21 -7.86 -11.10
N GLY A 178 20.07 -6.92 -12.03
CA GLY A 178 19.11 -5.83 -11.95
C GLY A 178 17.66 -6.29 -11.91
N LEU A 179 17.32 -7.34 -12.67
CA LEU A 179 15.99 -7.96 -12.62
C LEU A 179 15.67 -8.46 -11.21
N GLN A 180 16.59 -9.16 -10.55
CA GLN A 180 16.40 -9.62 -9.17
C GLN A 180 16.19 -8.46 -8.18
N ILE A 181 16.92 -7.35 -8.36
CA ILE A 181 16.80 -6.17 -7.50
C ILE A 181 15.47 -5.44 -7.73
N LEU A 182 15.05 -5.29 -8.99
CA LEU A 182 13.75 -4.70 -9.32
C LEU A 182 12.58 -5.57 -8.82
N ASP A 183 12.75 -6.89 -8.86
CA ASP A 183 11.77 -7.85 -8.36
C ASP A 183 11.59 -7.76 -6.85
N SER A 184 12.69 -7.69 -6.09
CA SER A 184 12.62 -7.67 -4.63
C SER A 184 12.34 -6.31 -4.00
N ARG A 185 12.73 -5.20 -4.63
CA ARG A 185 12.67 -3.87 -4.01
C ARG A 185 11.73 -2.88 -4.70
N GLY A 186 11.45 -3.07 -6.00
CA GLY A 186 10.52 -2.21 -6.75
C GLY A 186 10.66 -0.72 -6.44
N VAL A 187 9.58 -0.11 -5.96
CA VAL A 187 9.47 1.33 -5.68
C VAL A 187 10.38 1.84 -4.57
N GLU A 188 10.90 0.98 -3.67
CA GLU A 188 11.88 1.38 -2.65
C GLU A 188 13.16 1.94 -3.25
N LEU A 189 13.50 1.55 -4.49
CA LEU A 189 14.65 2.07 -5.21
C LEU A 189 14.52 3.56 -5.55
N LEU A 190 13.29 4.09 -5.55
CA LEU A 190 13.01 5.51 -5.81
C LEU A 190 13.05 6.36 -4.53
N ALA A 191 13.08 5.73 -3.36
CA ALA A 191 13.25 6.44 -2.08
C ALA A 191 14.64 7.08 -1.99
N ALA A 192 14.76 8.20 -1.29
CA ALA A 192 16.03 8.91 -1.17
C ALA A 192 17.11 8.03 -0.50
N PRO A 193 18.39 8.09 -0.93
CA PRO A 193 19.47 7.36 -0.27
C PRO A 193 19.62 7.83 1.17
N GLY A 194 19.34 6.96 2.14
CA GLY A 194 19.33 7.31 3.56
C GLY A 194 18.01 7.90 4.08
N ALA A 195 16.94 7.92 3.25
CA ALA A 195 15.60 7.81 3.83
C ALA A 195 15.53 6.44 4.51
N PRO A 196 15.09 6.37 5.77
CA PRO A 196 15.00 5.10 6.47
C PRO A 196 14.06 4.19 5.67
N ALA A 197 14.66 3.19 5.00
CA ALA A 197 13.96 1.98 4.64
C ALA A 197 13.51 1.38 5.97
N GLU A 198 12.19 1.31 6.18
CA GLU A 198 11.54 0.66 7.32
C GLU A 198 12.16 1.00 8.69
N SER A 199 11.44 1.79 9.48
CA SER A 199 11.59 2.00 10.94
C SER A 199 12.36 3.25 11.39
N GLY A 200 11.61 4.18 12.02
CA GLY A 200 12.18 5.16 12.95
C GLY A 200 11.68 6.60 12.82
N GLY A 201 10.40 6.84 12.53
CA GLY A 201 9.88 8.21 12.48
C GLY A 201 8.40 8.30 12.83
N ILE A 202 8.02 9.42 13.43
CA ILE A 202 6.65 9.74 13.81
C ILE A 202 6.14 10.90 12.93
N CYS A 203 5.10 10.65 12.16
CA CYS A 203 4.39 11.66 11.39
C CYS A 203 3.52 12.50 12.33
N GLN A 204 3.82 13.79 12.45
CA GLN A 204 2.87 14.74 13.02
C GLN A 204 1.90 15.21 11.95
N LEU A 205 0.69 14.68 11.99
CA LEU A 205 -0.37 14.99 11.03
C LEU A 205 -1.36 15.95 11.65
N LYS A 206 -1.81 16.94 10.87
CA LYS A 206 -3.00 17.73 11.15
C LYS A 206 -4.11 17.29 10.20
N ILE A 207 -5.19 16.77 10.77
CA ILE A 207 -6.39 16.31 10.06
C ILE A 207 -7.46 17.37 10.29
N THR A 208 -7.99 17.95 9.22
CA THR A 208 -9.00 19.03 9.29
C THR A 208 -10.25 18.59 8.55
N LEU A 209 -11.39 18.59 9.22
CA LEU A 209 -12.68 18.35 8.59
C LEU A 209 -13.11 19.63 7.85
N SER A 210 -13.15 19.50 6.53
CA SER A 210 -13.41 20.57 5.59
C SER A 210 -14.91 20.85 5.47
N ARG A 211 -15.27 21.93 4.76
CA ARG A 211 -16.65 22.36 4.50
C ARG A 211 -17.48 22.78 5.74
N MET A 212 -16.92 22.70 6.95
CA MET A 212 -17.54 23.22 8.18
C MET A 212 -16.90 24.52 8.71
N ARG A 213 -17.66 25.32 9.47
CA ARG A 213 -17.21 26.58 10.08
C ARG A 213 -17.69 26.74 11.52
N PRO A 214 -16.78 26.89 12.51
CA PRO A 214 -15.33 26.77 12.39
C PRO A 214 -14.92 25.32 12.07
N ALA A 215 -13.89 25.14 11.23
CA ALA A 215 -13.45 23.80 10.81
C ALA A 215 -12.87 23.00 11.99
N PRO A 216 -13.47 21.85 12.37
CA PRO A 216 -12.90 20.96 13.36
C PRO A 216 -11.58 20.36 12.87
N TRP A 217 -10.64 20.16 13.78
CA TRP A 217 -9.36 19.53 13.44
C TRP A 217 -8.78 18.76 14.61
N ARG A 218 -7.94 17.79 14.28
CA ARG A 218 -7.16 16.95 15.20
C ARG A 218 -5.70 16.96 14.77
N ARG A 219 -4.79 16.88 15.73
CA ARG A 219 -3.36 16.72 15.50
C ARG A 219 -2.90 15.46 16.20
N VAL A 220 -2.43 14.53 15.39
CA VAL A 220 -2.04 13.18 15.81
C VAL A 220 -0.58 12.92 15.49
N LEU A 221 0.06 12.10 16.31
CA LEU A 221 1.38 11.53 16.11
C LEU A 221 1.18 10.07 15.73
N VAL A 222 1.61 9.69 14.53
CA VAL A 222 1.39 8.36 13.96
C VAL A 222 2.72 7.78 13.49
N PRO A 223 3.02 6.49 13.72
CA PRO A 223 4.22 5.86 13.15
C PRO A 223 4.25 6.02 11.63
N ALA A 224 5.40 6.34 11.06
CA ALA A 224 5.54 6.47 9.61
C ALA A 224 5.31 5.14 8.87
N SER A 225 5.46 4.00 9.57
CA SER A 225 5.15 2.66 9.08
C SER A 225 3.66 2.34 9.07
N ALA A 226 2.79 3.17 9.67
CA ALA A 226 1.35 2.96 9.64
C ALA A 226 0.83 3.03 8.20
N THR A 227 -0.13 2.18 7.87
CA THR A 227 -0.80 2.13 6.55
C THR A 227 -1.81 3.27 6.40
N LEU A 228 -2.38 3.44 5.21
CA LEU A 228 -3.53 4.34 5.03
C LEU A 228 -4.78 3.77 5.74
N GLY A 229 -4.95 2.44 5.76
CA GLY A 229 -5.98 1.79 6.59
C GLY A 229 -5.79 2.06 8.09
N ASP A 230 -4.56 2.03 8.61
CA ASP A 230 -4.24 2.48 9.97
C ASP A 230 -4.65 3.93 10.21
N LEU A 231 -4.32 4.82 9.27
CA LEU A 231 -4.68 6.23 9.37
C LEU A 231 -6.21 6.43 9.39
N HIS A 232 -6.96 5.65 8.62
CA HIS A 232 -8.40 5.66 8.61
C HIS A 232 -8.99 5.33 9.99
N ALA A 233 -8.59 4.21 10.60
CA ALA A 233 -9.06 3.87 11.96
C ALA A 233 -8.67 4.93 13.01
N ILE A 234 -7.51 5.57 12.85
CA ILE A 234 -7.11 6.71 13.70
C ILE A 234 -8.04 7.91 13.50
N ILE A 235 -8.48 8.17 12.26
CA ILE A 235 -9.43 9.25 11.96
C ILE A 235 -10.78 8.95 12.61
N GLN A 236 -11.32 7.73 12.48
CA GLN A 236 -12.58 7.33 13.11
C GLN A 236 -12.58 7.59 14.62
N ILE A 237 -11.53 7.17 15.30
CA ILE A 237 -11.37 7.40 16.75
C ILE A 237 -11.22 8.89 17.06
N ALA A 238 -10.43 9.63 16.29
CA ALA A 238 -10.17 11.04 16.56
C ALA A 238 -11.38 11.96 16.28
N PHE A 239 -12.29 11.53 15.41
CA PHE A 239 -13.53 12.21 15.04
C PHE A 239 -14.78 11.57 15.66
N ALA A 240 -14.62 10.55 16.51
CA ALA A 240 -15.70 9.88 17.23
C ALA A 240 -16.82 9.39 16.31
N TRP A 241 -16.42 8.69 15.25
CA TRP A 241 -17.27 7.98 14.31
C TRP A 241 -17.10 6.47 14.47
N ASP A 242 -18.05 5.73 13.92
CA ASP A 242 -18.29 4.31 14.19
C ASP A 242 -17.81 3.38 13.07
N ASP A 243 -17.37 3.95 11.93
CA ASP A 243 -16.78 3.23 10.81
C ASP A 243 -17.77 2.40 9.96
N ASP A 244 -19.02 2.86 9.89
CA ASP A 244 -20.12 2.19 9.20
C ASP A 244 -20.19 2.48 7.69
N HIS A 245 -19.41 3.45 7.19
CA HIS A 245 -19.49 3.90 5.79
C HIS A 245 -18.19 3.72 4.99
N LEU A 246 -18.33 3.71 3.67
CA LEU A 246 -17.19 3.65 2.75
C LEU A 246 -16.30 4.88 2.82
N HIS A 247 -15.01 4.69 2.57
CA HIS A 247 -14.03 5.76 2.51
C HIS A 247 -13.02 5.63 1.38
N ALA A 248 -12.31 6.72 1.14
CA ALA A 248 -11.15 6.71 0.26
C ALA A 248 -10.14 7.80 0.61
N PHE A 249 -8.86 7.50 0.41
CA PHE A 249 -7.79 8.49 0.37
C PHE A 249 -7.49 8.91 -1.07
N THR A 250 -7.23 10.19 -1.28
CA THR A 250 -6.65 10.68 -2.54
C THR A 250 -5.23 11.16 -2.29
N VAL A 251 -4.26 10.49 -2.91
CA VAL A 251 -2.84 10.84 -2.86
C VAL A 251 -2.40 11.27 -4.25
N GLY A 252 -2.31 12.59 -4.47
CA GLY A 252 -1.97 13.14 -5.79
C GLY A 252 -3.12 12.99 -6.80
N GLN A 253 -3.03 11.99 -7.69
CA GLN A 253 -4.07 11.66 -8.67
C GLN A 253 -4.60 10.23 -8.51
N ARG A 254 -4.16 9.52 -7.47
CA ARG A 254 -4.55 8.15 -7.17
C ARG A 254 -5.53 8.14 -6.00
N GLN A 255 -6.48 7.22 -6.07
CA GLN A 255 -7.42 6.93 -5.01
C GLN A 255 -7.07 5.59 -4.37
N TYR A 256 -7.01 5.55 -3.05
CA TYR A 256 -6.71 4.39 -2.24
C TYR A 256 -7.90 4.12 -1.34
N GLY A 257 -8.19 2.86 -1.08
CA GLY A 257 -9.25 2.44 -0.19
C GLY A 257 -9.32 0.92 -0.18
N ASP A 258 -10.41 0.38 0.32
CA ASP A 258 -10.60 -1.06 0.38
C ASP A 258 -10.75 -1.67 -1.04
N PRO A 259 -9.92 -2.65 -1.41
CA PRO A 259 -9.98 -3.31 -2.73
C PRO A 259 -11.32 -4.01 -3.02
N TYR A 260 -12.09 -4.44 -2.00
CA TYR A 260 -13.39 -5.08 -2.18
C TYR A 260 -14.43 -4.13 -2.82
N PHE A 261 -14.25 -2.82 -2.66
CA PHE A 261 -15.12 -1.80 -3.25
C PHE A 261 -14.55 -1.22 -4.55
N ASN A 262 -13.79 -2.03 -5.31
CA ASN A 262 -13.24 -1.69 -6.63
C ASN A 262 -12.30 -0.46 -6.60
N MET A 263 -11.57 -0.29 -5.49
CA MET A 263 -10.54 0.73 -5.38
C MET A 263 -9.28 0.32 -6.13
N PRO A 264 -8.65 1.22 -6.91
CA PRO A 264 -7.52 0.87 -7.77
C PRO A 264 -6.20 0.63 -7.01
N TYR A 265 -6.12 1.03 -5.74
CA TYR A 265 -4.93 0.87 -4.90
C TYR A 265 -5.34 0.51 -3.47
N ASP A 266 -4.70 -0.51 -2.90
CA ASP A 266 -4.98 -0.98 -1.54
C ASP A 266 -4.37 -0.02 -0.49
N GLU A 267 -5.21 0.38 0.47
CA GLU A 267 -4.80 1.24 1.58
C GLU A 267 -3.99 0.51 2.67
N GLU A 268 -4.14 -0.81 2.80
CA GLU A 268 -3.39 -1.63 3.76
C GLU A 268 -1.96 -1.92 3.27
N GLU A 269 -1.68 -1.78 1.98
CA GLU A 269 -0.32 -1.91 1.46
C GLU A 269 0.47 -0.59 1.43
N THR A 270 -0.21 0.54 1.66
CA THR A 270 0.36 1.87 1.44
C THR A 270 0.69 2.57 2.76
N THR A 271 1.98 2.70 3.09
CA THR A 271 2.43 3.35 4.34
C THR A 271 2.50 4.87 4.26
N LEU A 272 2.39 5.55 5.41
CA LEU A 272 2.56 7.02 5.51
C LEU A 272 3.95 7.47 5.05
N ALA A 273 4.98 6.67 5.32
CA ALA A 273 6.32 6.90 4.78
C ALA A 273 6.28 6.94 3.24
N GLY A 274 5.69 5.94 2.59
CA GLY A 274 5.55 5.88 1.14
C GLY A 274 4.75 7.06 0.55
N VAL A 275 3.72 7.50 1.26
CA VAL A 275 2.87 8.65 0.88
C VAL A 275 3.65 9.97 0.93
N PHE A 276 4.43 10.22 1.99
CA PHE A 276 5.07 11.52 2.23
C PHE A 276 6.53 11.63 1.75
N ASP A 277 7.22 10.54 1.40
CA ASP A 277 8.64 10.53 0.98
C ASP A 277 8.93 11.38 -0.28
N ARG A 278 7.95 11.60 -1.15
CA ARG A 278 8.11 12.33 -2.44
C ARG A 278 7.99 13.86 -2.34
N GLY A 279 8.18 14.43 -1.14
CA GLY A 279 8.02 15.87 -0.89
C GLY A 279 6.56 16.34 -0.93
N ARG A 280 5.61 15.40 -0.96
CA ARG A 280 4.18 15.66 -0.76
C ARG A 280 3.97 16.04 0.71
N ARG A 281 3.09 17.00 0.96
CA ARG A 281 2.79 17.49 2.33
C ARG A 281 1.33 17.39 2.71
N SER A 282 0.48 17.00 1.76
CA SER A 282 -0.96 16.91 1.97
C SER A 282 -1.58 15.83 1.11
N ILE A 283 -2.57 15.16 1.68
CA ILE A 283 -3.49 14.21 1.04
C ILE A 283 -4.91 14.56 1.49
N SER A 284 -5.92 14.05 0.78
CA SER A 284 -7.31 14.17 1.23
C SER A 284 -7.87 12.80 1.55
N TYR A 285 -8.85 12.79 2.44
CA TYR A 285 -9.61 11.61 2.85
C TYR A 285 -11.09 11.97 2.79
N VAL A 286 -11.92 11.10 2.22
CA VAL A 286 -13.37 11.24 2.23
C VAL A 286 -13.94 10.02 2.96
N TYR A 287 -14.84 10.28 3.89
CA TYR A 287 -15.61 9.30 4.64
C TYR A 287 -17.07 9.50 4.33
N ASP A 288 -17.81 8.40 4.18
CA ASP A 288 -19.20 8.37 3.75
C ASP A 288 -19.39 8.99 2.35
N PHE A 289 -19.65 8.16 1.33
CA PHE A 289 -19.87 8.65 -0.03
C PHE A 289 -21.30 9.21 -0.24
N GLY A 290 -22.19 9.05 0.74
CA GLY A 290 -23.49 9.72 0.79
C GLY A 290 -23.35 11.15 1.30
N ASP A 291 -22.82 11.31 2.52
CA ASP A 291 -22.70 12.62 3.19
C ASP A 291 -21.41 13.39 2.85
N ASP A 292 -20.42 12.70 2.29
CA ASP A 292 -19.28 13.29 1.63
C ASP A 292 -18.40 14.07 2.65
N TRP A 293 -17.97 13.42 3.73
CA TRP A 293 -17.17 14.03 4.81
C TRP A 293 -15.69 14.17 4.43
N TYR A 294 -15.33 15.35 3.90
CA TYR A 294 -13.96 15.63 3.43
C TYR A 294 -13.00 16.04 4.55
N HIS A 295 -11.84 15.39 4.58
CA HIS A 295 -10.73 15.73 5.46
C HIS A 295 -9.49 16.13 4.65
N ASP A 296 -8.92 17.27 5.02
CA ASP A 296 -7.58 17.68 4.58
C ASP A 296 -6.55 17.18 5.60
N ILE A 297 -5.65 16.30 5.15
CA ILE A 297 -4.59 15.73 5.99
C ILE A 297 -3.26 16.35 5.59
N LYS A 298 -2.57 16.99 6.53
CA LYS A 298 -1.30 17.68 6.30
C LYS A 298 -0.20 17.12 7.19
N LEU A 299 0.92 16.72 6.58
CA LEU A 299 2.15 16.44 7.30
C LEU A 299 2.79 17.77 7.73
N GLU A 300 2.79 18.04 9.03
CA GLU A 300 3.41 19.24 9.58
C GLU A 300 4.92 19.05 9.78
N ARG A 301 5.32 17.89 10.30
CA ARG A 301 6.73 17.50 10.49
C ARG A 301 6.87 16.00 10.75
N LEU A 302 8.07 15.48 10.48
CA LEU A 302 8.54 14.20 11.00
C LEU A 302 9.24 14.46 12.35
N VAL A 303 8.97 13.60 13.33
CA VAL A 303 9.49 13.69 14.69
C VAL A 303 10.17 12.37 15.03
N GLU A 304 11.26 12.43 15.80
CA GLU A 304 11.90 11.23 16.34
C GLU A 304 10.96 10.52 17.33
N PRO A 305 10.93 9.18 17.33
CA PRO A 305 10.12 8.43 18.29
C PRO A 305 10.60 8.67 19.72
N ASP A 306 9.66 9.02 20.60
CA ASP A 306 9.90 9.15 22.04
C ASP A 306 9.46 7.84 22.73
N PRO A 307 10.38 7.09 23.37
CA PRO A 307 10.04 5.84 24.04
C PRO A 307 9.11 6.01 25.24
N ALA A 308 8.88 7.23 25.73
CA ALA A 308 7.92 7.51 26.79
C ALA A 308 6.46 7.64 26.28
N ILE A 309 6.26 7.68 24.96
CA ILE A 309 4.95 7.89 24.33
C ILE A 309 4.51 6.60 23.63
N GLY A 310 3.30 6.12 23.97
CA GLY A 310 2.60 5.13 23.15
C GLY A 310 1.99 5.80 21.93
N TYR A 311 2.25 5.25 20.74
CA TYR A 311 1.71 5.75 19.48
C TYR A 311 0.64 4.78 18.94
N PRO A 312 -0.37 5.28 18.20
CA PRO A 312 -0.65 6.67 17.86
C PRO A 312 -1.19 7.48 19.06
N VAL A 313 -1.04 8.81 19.02
CA VAL A 313 -1.56 9.70 20.08
C VAL A 313 -2.06 11.03 19.53
N CYS A 314 -3.18 11.53 20.04
CA CYS A 314 -3.68 12.87 19.80
C CYS A 314 -3.02 13.88 20.75
N VAL A 315 -2.35 14.89 20.19
CA VAL A 315 -1.59 15.90 20.95
C VAL A 315 -2.27 17.25 21.01
N ALA A 316 -3.22 17.52 20.11
CA ALA A 316 -4.04 18.73 20.13
C ALA A 316 -5.27 18.57 19.22
N GLY A 317 -6.31 19.36 19.45
CA GLY A 317 -7.48 19.43 18.58
C GLY A 317 -8.34 20.64 18.92
N ARG A 318 -9.34 20.89 18.08
CA ARG A 318 -10.38 21.89 18.34
C ARG A 318 -11.61 21.59 17.48
N GLY A 319 -12.77 21.96 18.01
CA GLY A 319 -14.04 21.92 17.29
C GLY A 319 -14.72 20.58 17.49
N ASP A 320 -16.03 20.68 17.70
CA ASP A 320 -16.92 19.55 17.87
C ASP A 320 -17.20 18.96 16.48
N VAL A 321 -17.52 17.68 16.44
CA VAL A 321 -17.68 16.90 15.22
C VAL A 321 -19.11 16.37 15.13
N PRO A 322 -19.71 16.29 13.94
CA PRO A 322 -21.07 15.80 13.80
C PRO A 322 -21.10 14.34 14.23
N VAL A 323 -22.19 13.95 14.92
CA VAL A 323 -22.49 12.53 15.10
C VAL A 323 -22.90 11.96 13.74
N GLU A 324 -22.38 10.77 13.44
CA GLU A 324 -22.66 10.02 12.22
C GLU A 324 -24.18 9.81 12.04
N ASP A 325 -24.65 9.81 10.79
CA ASP A 325 -26.06 9.63 10.39
C ASP A 325 -27.09 10.62 10.98
N ARG A 326 -26.65 11.74 11.54
CA ARG A 326 -27.54 12.83 11.97
C ARG A 326 -27.79 13.91 10.89
N GLY A 327 -27.43 13.64 9.64
CA GLY A 327 -27.56 14.57 8.51
C GLY A 327 -28.45 14.08 7.36
N GLU A 328 -29.62 14.72 7.18
CA GLU A 328 -30.39 14.86 5.93
C GLU A 328 -30.93 13.62 5.15
N SER A 329 -30.68 12.37 5.55
CA SER A 329 -31.36 11.18 4.95
C SER A 329 -32.43 10.52 5.84
N CYS A 330 -32.89 11.18 6.90
CA CYS A 330 -34.13 10.77 7.56
C CYS A 330 -35.33 11.27 6.75
N GLY A 331 -35.98 10.37 6.00
CA GLY A 331 -37.35 10.61 5.54
C GLY A 331 -38.28 10.90 6.72
N GLU A 332 -39.48 11.42 6.45
CA GLU A 332 -40.48 11.82 7.47
C GLU A 332 -40.83 10.73 8.51
N ASP A 333 -40.47 9.47 8.25
CA ASP A 333 -40.73 8.30 9.10
C ASP A 333 -39.62 7.95 10.12
N CYS A 334 -38.41 8.54 10.05
CA CYS A 334 -37.30 8.18 10.97
C CYS A 334 -37.25 9.03 12.26
N ALA A 335 -38.10 10.06 12.36
CA ALA A 335 -38.17 10.94 13.54
C ALA A 335 -38.64 10.21 14.82
N GLU A 336 -39.16 8.98 14.72
CA GLU A 336 -39.59 8.19 15.87
C GLU A 336 -38.48 7.33 16.50
N HIS A 337 -37.31 7.13 15.85
CA HIS A 337 -36.25 6.23 16.35
C HIS A 337 -34.97 6.92 16.84
N CYS A 338 -34.69 8.15 16.40
CA CYS A 338 -33.61 8.95 16.96
C CYS A 338 -34.16 9.73 18.16
N GLY A 339 -33.89 9.27 19.39
CA GLY A 339 -34.34 9.97 20.59
C GLY A 339 -33.89 11.44 20.58
N GLU A 340 -34.81 12.37 20.89
CA GLU A 340 -34.59 13.83 20.92
C GLU A 340 -33.47 14.27 21.90
N ASP A 341 -32.94 13.35 22.71
CA ASP A 341 -32.04 13.61 23.85
C ASP A 341 -30.54 13.40 23.55
N GLU A 342 -30.15 12.88 22.39
CA GLU A 342 -28.74 12.68 22.08
C GLU A 342 -28.09 13.86 21.33
N PRO A 343 -26.86 14.27 21.69
CA PRO A 343 -26.25 15.48 21.16
C PRO A 343 -25.92 15.33 19.66
N ALA A 344 -26.34 16.29 18.83
CA ALA A 344 -26.00 16.32 17.40
C ALA A 344 -24.50 16.49 17.09
N TRP A 345 -23.69 16.80 18.12
CA TRP A 345 -22.27 17.06 18.02
C TRP A 345 -21.53 16.39 19.17
N THR A 346 -20.42 15.72 18.85
CA THR A 346 -19.50 15.17 19.84
C THR A 346 -18.43 16.22 20.18
N PRO A 347 -18.33 16.66 21.44
CA PRO A 347 -17.30 17.61 21.86
C PRO A 347 -15.89 17.08 21.67
N PHE A 348 -14.92 17.96 21.43
CA PHE A 348 -13.52 17.55 21.43
C PHE A 348 -13.05 17.15 22.83
N ASP A 349 -12.74 15.87 23.02
CA ASP A 349 -12.11 15.32 24.23
C ASP A 349 -10.80 14.60 23.88
N GLN A 350 -9.66 15.26 24.16
CA GLN A 350 -8.34 14.68 23.90
C GLN A 350 -8.05 13.48 24.81
N THR A 351 -8.58 13.46 26.03
CA THR A 351 -8.33 12.39 26.99
C THR A 351 -9.05 11.12 26.58
N ASP A 352 -10.32 11.23 26.16
CA ASP A 352 -11.08 10.11 25.63
C ASP A 352 -10.46 9.53 24.35
N ILE A 353 -10.12 10.39 23.38
CA ILE A 353 -9.44 9.97 22.14
C ILE A 353 -8.17 9.18 22.47
N ASN A 354 -7.34 9.68 23.40
CA ASN A 354 -6.11 9.00 23.78
C ASN A 354 -6.34 7.72 24.60
N ALA A 355 -7.43 7.62 25.35
CA ALA A 355 -7.80 6.39 26.05
C ALA A 355 -8.18 5.28 25.05
N ARG A 356 -8.92 5.62 23.98
CA ARG A 356 -9.24 4.73 22.87
C ARG A 356 -8.00 4.35 22.06
N LEU A 357 -7.18 5.34 21.66
CA LEU A 357 -5.90 5.08 20.98
C LEU A 357 -4.91 4.30 21.84
N GLY A 358 -5.00 4.34 23.17
CA GLY A 358 -4.17 3.52 24.06
C GLY A 358 -4.39 2.01 23.91
N GLN A 359 -5.49 1.60 23.27
CA GLN A 359 -5.83 0.21 22.96
C GLN A 359 -5.51 -0.16 21.51
N TRP A 360 -4.66 0.64 20.85
CA TRP A 360 -4.38 0.56 19.41
C TRP A 360 -4.09 -0.84 18.90
N GLU A 361 -3.18 -1.59 19.53
CA GLU A 361 -2.84 -2.96 19.08
C GLU A 361 -4.07 -3.89 19.09
N SER A 362 -4.90 -3.80 20.13
CA SER A 362 -6.16 -4.58 20.20
C SER A 362 -7.15 -4.14 19.12
N LEU A 363 -7.19 -2.86 18.77
CA LEU A 363 -8.05 -2.33 17.71
C LEU A 363 -7.57 -2.78 16.32
N LYS A 364 -6.24 -2.84 16.09
CA LYS A 364 -5.67 -3.40 14.86
C LYS A 364 -6.04 -4.87 14.70
N ASP A 365 -5.89 -5.66 15.77
CA ASP A 365 -6.24 -7.08 15.74
C ASP A 365 -7.74 -7.27 15.48
N ALA A 366 -8.61 -6.49 16.12
CA ALA A 366 -10.05 -6.54 15.89
C ALA A 366 -10.43 -6.12 14.46
N ARG A 367 -9.78 -5.11 13.88
CA ARG A 367 -9.99 -4.71 12.49
C ARG A 367 -9.55 -5.81 11.52
N GLN A 368 -8.35 -6.36 11.73
CA GLN A 368 -7.86 -7.45 10.89
C GLN A 368 -8.81 -8.65 10.93
N LEU A 369 -9.34 -8.99 12.11
CA LEU A 369 -10.32 -10.08 12.24
C LEU A 369 -11.59 -9.80 11.41
N ARG A 370 -12.11 -8.57 11.45
CA ARG A 370 -13.26 -8.18 10.61
C ARG A 370 -12.93 -8.32 9.13
N ASN A 371 -11.79 -7.79 8.69
CA ASN A 371 -11.34 -7.90 7.31
C ASN A 371 -11.20 -9.36 6.85
N ASP A 372 -10.71 -10.25 7.72
CA ASP A 372 -10.60 -11.68 7.41
C ASP A 372 -11.99 -12.35 7.33
N VAL A 373 -12.94 -11.96 8.18
CA VAL A 373 -14.34 -12.43 8.11
C VAL A 373 -15.00 -11.95 6.81
N GLU A 374 -14.85 -10.67 6.46
CA GLU A 374 -15.37 -10.13 5.19
C GLU A 374 -14.75 -10.83 3.98
N ALA A 375 -13.45 -11.13 4.02
CA ALA A 375 -12.78 -11.89 2.99
C ALA A 375 -13.37 -13.30 2.81
N ILE A 376 -13.67 -13.98 3.92
CA ILE A 376 -14.33 -15.29 3.91
C ILE A 376 -15.74 -15.17 3.28
N LEU A 377 -16.48 -14.13 3.63
CA LEU A 377 -17.88 -13.97 3.23
C LEU A 377 -18.08 -13.26 1.88
N ALA A 378 -17.01 -12.82 1.21
CA ALA A 378 -17.06 -11.92 0.06
C ALA A 378 -17.98 -12.39 -1.08
N ASP A 379 -18.01 -13.70 -1.36
CA ASP A 379 -18.82 -14.30 -2.43
C ASP A 379 -20.04 -15.08 -1.91
N ALA A 380 -20.29 -15.07 -0.60
CA ALA A 380 -21.37 -15.82 0.02
C ALA A 380 -22.68 -15.03 0.06
N GLN A 381 -23.80 -15.65 -0.33
CA GLN A 381 -25.12 -15.03 -0.26
C GLN A 381 -26.06 -15.84 0.63
N GLY A 382 -26.27 -15.35 1.86
CA GLY A 382 -27.19 -15.93 2.83
C GLY A 382 -26.58 -17.05 3.66
N GLU A 383 -27.22 -17.35 4.79
CA GLU A 383 -26.65 -18.12 5.90
C GLU A 383 -26.04 -19.48 5.50
N ALA A 384 -26.62 -20.18 4.51
CA ALA A 384 -26.11 -21.48 4.06
C ALA A 384 -24.81 -21.38 3.23
N GLU A 385 -24.71 -20.37 2.36
CA GLU A 385 -23.49 -20.11 1.59
C GLU A 385 -22.40 -19.53 2.50
N GLU A 386 -22.77 -18.66 3.44
CA GLU A 386 -21.86 -18.08 4.44
C GLU A 386 -21.25 -19.18 5.33
N MET A 387 -22.05 -20.16 5.75
CA MET A 387 -21.57 -21.34 6.46
C MET A 387 -20.58 -22.17 5.64
N THR A 388 -20.88 -22.36 4.34
CA THR A 388 -20.00 -23.06 3.40
C THR A 388 -18.69 -22.35 3.22
N ALA A 389 -18.72 -21.02 3.14
CA ALA A 389 -17.53 -20.19 3.03
C ALA A 389 -16.64 -20.31 4.26
N PHE A 390 -17.22 -20.22 5.48
CA PHE A 390 -16.48 -20.45 6.71
C PHE A 390 -15.86 -21.84 6.78
N ARG A 391 -16.60 -22.92 6.45
CA ARG A 391 -16.03 -24.28 6.41
C ARG A 391 -14.83 -24.33 5.47
N SER A 392 -14.99 -23.80 4.26
CA SER A 392 -13.98 -23.88 3.20
C SER A 392 -12.70 -23.14 3.61
N ALA A 393 -12.82 -21.91 4.12
CA ALA A 393 -11.69 -21.14 4.62
C ALA A 393 -10.99 -21.85 5.80
N LEU A 394 -11.75 -22.41 6.74
CA LEU A 394 -11.19 -23.15 7.87
C LEU A 394 -10.44 -24.42 7.41
N GLU A 395 -10.96 -25.17 6.43
CA GLU A 395 -10.32 -26.38 5.91
C GLU A 395 -9.09 -26.10 5.04
N GLU A 396 -9.02 -24.93 4.41
CA GLU A 396 -7.88 -24.47 3.63
C GLU A 396 -6.73 -23.99 4.52
N GLU A 397 -7.05 -23.19 5.54
CA GLU A 397 -6.06 -22.55 6.41
C GLU A 397 -5.60 -23.46 7.56
N ILE A 398 -6.47 -24.34 8.08
CA ILE A 398 -6.13 -25.22 9.21
C ILE A 398 -5.57 -26.54 8.72
N SER A 399 -4.32 -26.82 9.10
CA SER A 399 -3.68 -28.12 8.84
C SER A 399 -4.14 -29.20 9.84
N PHE A 400 -5.31 -29.79 9.60
CA PHE A 400 -5.82 -30.91 10.41
C PHE A 400 -4.91 -32.17 10.32
N PRO A 401 -4.81 -32.98 11.39
CA PRO A 401 -5.49 -32.84 12.66
C PRO A 401 -4.80 -31.86 13.63
N VAL A 402 -5.59 -31.11 14.41
CA VAL A 402 -5.08 -30.11 15.37
C VAL A 402 -5.52 -30.40 16.81
N PRO A 403 -4.68 -30.11 17.82
CA PRO A 403 -5.05 -30.26 19.22
C PRO A 403 -5.95 -29.11 19.67
N ALA A 404 -7.00 -29.42 20.43
CA ALA A 404 -7.88 -28.46 21.06
C ALA A 404 -8.28 -28.92 22.47
N MET A 405 -8.99 -28.06 23.19
CA MET A 405 -9.66 -28.42 24.43
C MET A 405 -11.17 -28.34 24.23
N LEU A 406 -11.91 -29.25 24.84
CA LEU A 406 -13.36 -29.22 24.93
C LEU A 406 -13.75 -29.25 26.41
N LEU A 407 -14.31 -28.17 26.93
CA LEU A 407 -14.67 -28.03 28.35
C LEU A 407 -13.50 -28.41 29.30
N GLY A 408 -12.27 -28.04 28.92
CA GLY A 408 -11.07 -28.35 29.68
C GLY A 408 -10.51 -29.77 29.51
N ALA A 409 -11.07 -30.60 28.63
CA ALA A 409 -10.53 -31.91 28.26
C ALA A 409 -9.79 -31.86 26.91
N PRO A 410 -8.60 -32.46 26.77
CA PRO A 410 -7.86 -32.47 25.51
C PRO A 410 -8.53 -33.36 24.46
N VAL A 411 -8.71 -32.83 23.27
CA VAL A 411 -9.26 -33.51 22.10
C VAL A 411 -8.40 -33.26 20.86
N ILE A 412 -8.48 -34.14 19.88
CA ILE A 412 -7.87 -33.93 18.55
C ILE A 412 -8.98 -33.70 17.55
N VAL A 413 -8.94 -32.57 16.85
CA VAL A 413 -9.89 -32.22 15.78
C VAL A 413 -9.35 -32.74 14.45
N ASP A 414 -10.11 -33.58 13.75
CA ASP A 414 -9.69 -34.17 12.46
C ASP A 414 -10.30 -33.47 11.23
N GLY A 415 -11.21 -32.53 11.44
CA GLY A 415 -11.84 -31.73 10.37
C GLY A 415 -13.25 -31.32 10.73
N LEU A 416 -13.90 -30.63 9.79
CA LEU A 416 -15.19 -29.97 10.01
C LEU A 416 -16.29 -30.61 9.16
N THR A 417 -17.54 -30.34 9.55
CA THR A 417 -18.73 -30.70 8.79
C THR A 417 -19.84 -29.70 9.10
N GLU A 418 -20.79 -29.55 8.19
CA GLU A 418 -21.94 -28.66 8.36
C GLU A 418 -23.13 -29.41 8.93
N ASP A 419 -23.81 -28.80 9.88
CA ASP A 419 -25.12 -29.25 10.34
C ASP A 419 -26.21 -28.44 9.61
N GLU A 420 -26.73 -29.01 8.52
CA GLU A 420 -27.76 -28.36 7.68
C GLU A 420 -29.03 -27.97 8.46
N ALA A 421 -29.31 -28.61 9.59
CA ALA A 421 -30.51 -28.33 10.38
C ALA A 421 -30.33 -27.14 11.32
N THR A 422 -29.11 -26.90 11.81
CA THR A 422 -28.81 -25.82 12.76
C THR A 422 -28.02 -24.68 12.14
N LEU A 423 -27.53 -24.85 10.90
CA LEU A 423 -26.62 -23.93 10.22
C LEU A 423 -25.40 -23.61 11.12
N GLU A 424 -24.80 -24.66 11.69
CA GLU A 424 -23.59 -24.55 12.52
C GLU A 424 -22.47 -25.49 11.99
N LEU A 425 -21.22 -25.11 12.26
CA LEU A 425 -20.06 -25.97 12.03
C LEU A 425 -19.88 -26.95 13.18
N ARG A 426 -19.74 -28.22 12.83
CA ARG A 426 -19.40 -29.30 13.75
C ARG A 426 -17.99 -29.79 13.49
N ALA A 427 -17.23 -30.00 14.55
CA ALA A 427 -15.89 -30.56 14.51
C ALA A 427 -15.92 -32.07 14.79
N ARG A 428 -15.25 -32.87 13.97
CA ARG A 428 -14.99 -34.29 14.26
C ARG A 428 -13.83 -34.38 15.25
N CYS A 429 -14.13 -34.79 16.48
CA CYS A 429 -13.17 -34.83 17.56
C CYS A 429 -12.89 -36.26 18.03
N ARG A 430 -11.61 -36.57 18.28
CA ARG A 430 -11.16 -37.80 18.94
C ARG A 430 -10.62 -37.50 20.33
N GLY A 431 -11.26 -38.07 21.36
CA GLY A 431 -10.84 -37.93 22.75
C GLY A 431 -11.43 -39.00 23.66
N ASN A 432 -10.65 -39.48 24.63
CA ASN A 432 -11.04 -40.38 25.74
C ASN A 432 -12.09 -41.49 25.49
N GLY A 433 -12.14 -42.05 24.27
CA GLY A 433 -12.87 -43.29 23.96
C GLY A 433 -14.07 -43.19 23.01
N THR A 434 -14.43 -42.00 22.51
CA THR A 434 -15.48 -41.84 21.49
C THR A 434 -15.08 -40.81 20.42
N ASP A 435 -15.43 -41.10 19.16
CA ASP A 435 -15.38 -40.14 18.06
C ASP A 435 -16.72 -39.39 18.07
N GLU A 436 -16.70 -38.10 18.41
CA GLU A 436 -17.92 -37.30 18.56
C GLU A 436 -17.90 -36.05 17.69
N LEU A 437 -19.08 -35.67 17.20
CA LEU A 437 -19.33 -34.39 16.53
C LEU A 437 -19.71 -33.37 17.59
N VAL A 438 -18.89 -32.33 17.75
CA VAL A 438 -19.10 -31.25 18.72
C VAL A 438 -19.24 -29.93 18.00
N SER A 439 -19.86 -28.91 18.60
CA SER A 439 -19.89 -27.58 17.98
C SER A 439 -18.47 -27.04 17.88
N PHE A 440 -18.09 -26.53 16.71
CA PHE A 440 -16.79 -25.89 16.52
C PHE A 440 -16.63 -24.64 17.41
N ALA A 441 -17.74 -23.96 17.70
CA ALA A 441 -17.79 -22.81 18.61
C ALA A 441 -17.45 -23.15 20.07
N ASP A 442 -17.58 -24.41 20.49
CA ASP A 442 -17.37 -24.85 21.88
C ASP A 442 -15.94 -25.36 22.14
N LEU A 443 -15.08 -25.35 21.13
CA LEU A 443 -13.67 -25.74 21.26
C LEU A 443 -12.84 -24.57 21.81
N ASP A 444 -11.77 -24.87 22.51
CA ASP A 444 -10.74 -23.88 22.85
C ASP A 444 -9.44 -24.27 22.15
N PHE A 445 -8.96 -23.39 21.27
CA PHE A 445 -7.65 -23.50 20.64
C PHE A 445 -6.59 -22.68 21.38
N TRP A 446 -5.32 -22.98 21.11
CA TRP A 446 -4.20 -22.28 21.75
C TRP A 446 -4.12 -20.83 21.22
N PRO A 447 -4.04 -19.80 22.08
CA PRO A 447 -3.92 -18.42 21.62
C PRO A 447 -2.71 -18.20 20.70
N GLY A 448 -2.88 -17.40 19.65
CA GLY A 448 -1.82 -17.12 18.68
C GLY A 448 -1.64 -18.19 17.61
N THR A 449 -2.56 -19.14 17.47
CA THR A 449 -2.60 -20.07 16.33
C THR A 449 -3.67 -19.68 15.31
N VAL A 450 -3.52 -20.15 14.07
CA VAL A 450 -4.44 -19.84 12.96
C VAL A 450 -5.85 -20.32 13.29
N GLU A 451 -5.98 -21.53 13.84
CA GLU A 451 -7.27 -22.09 14.23
C GLU A 451 -7.97 -21.29 15.34
N ALA A 452 -7.23 -20.72 16.30
CA ALA A 452 -7.82 -19.84 17.31
C ALA A 452 -8.31 -18.50 16.72
N TRP A 453 -7.56 -17.95 15.76
CA TRP A 453 -7.94 -16.71 15.09
C TRP A 453 -9.19 -16.88 14.23
N LEU A 454 -9.21 -17.90 13.37
CA LEU A 454 -10.37 -18.18 12.51
C LEU A 454 -11.60 -18.59 13.31
N GLN A 455 -11.43 -19.30 14.43
CA GLN A 455 -12.53 -19.56 15.35
C GLN A 455 -13.07 -18.26 15.97
N ALA A 456 -12.21 -17.30 16.35
CA ALA A 456 -12.69 -16.01 16.83
C ALA A 456 -13.51 -15.27 15.76
N GLY A 457 -13.11 -15.36 14.49
CA GLY A 457 -13.87 -14.81 13.36
C GLY A 457 -15.24 -15.48 13.20
N TYR A 458 -15.29 -16.81 13.30
CA TYR A 458 -16.53 -17.57 13.29
C TYR A 458 -17.45 -17.22 14.48
N LEU A 459 -16.90 -17.08 15.68
CA LEU A 459 -17.64 -16.65 16.86
C LEU A 459 -18.17 -15.22 16.70
N ALA A 460 -17.38 -14.31 16.13
CA ALA A 460 -17.81 -12.95 15.83
C ALA A 460 -19.00 -12.92 14.85
N TYR A 461 -18.95 -13.72 13.78
CA TYR A 461 -20.06 -13.89 12.84
C TYR A 461 -21.35 -14.39 13.53
N LEU A 462 -21.23 -15.31 14.49
CA LEU A 462 -22.36 -15.81 15.28
C LEU A 462 -22.83 -14.87 16.40
N ASP A 463 -22.28 -13.66 16.50
CA ASP A 463 -22.48 -12.72 17.62
C ASP A 463 -22.21 -13.38 19.01
N ARG A 464 -21.19 -14.25 19.05
CA ARG A 464 -20.74 -14.93 20.27
C ARG A 464 -19.47 -14.29 20.81
N LYS A 465 -19.36 -14.29 22.14
CA LYS A 465 -18.16 -13.82 22.83
C LYS A 465 -16.99 -14.77 22.59
N PHE A 466 -15.82 -14.21 22.34
CA PHE A 466 -14.56 -14.92 22.24
C PHE A 466 -13.52 -14.33 23.21
N GLY A 467 -12.45 -15.08 23.46
CA GLY A 467 -11.35 -14.67 24.34
C GLY A 467 -10.48 -13.55 23.76
N PRO A 468 -9.39 -13.18 24.43
CA PRO A 468 -8.45 -12.19 23.90
C PRO A 468 -7.89 -12.60 22.53
N LEU A 469 -7.92 -11.68 21.57
CA LEU A 469 -7.31 -11.88 20.26
C LEU A 469 -5.79 -11.84 20.38
N THR A 470 -5.13 -12.72 19.66
CA THR A 470 -3.67 -12.74 19.53
C THR A 470 -3.34 -13.22 18.13
N ARG A 471 -2.70 -12.36 17.35
CA ARG A 471 -2.41 -12.65 15.95
C ARG A 471 -1.45 -13.85 15.80
N PRO A 472 -1.73 -14.78 14.87
CA PRO A 472 -0.80 -15.85 14.57
C PRO A 472 0.51 -15.32 13.97
N THR A 473 1.64 -15.79 14.48
CA THR A 473 2.95 -15.31 14.03
C THR A 473 3.31 -15.96 12.69
N GLY A 474 3.58 -15.15 11.66
CA GLY A 474 4.02 -15.63 10.35
C GLY A 474 2.90 -16.14 9.43
N TRP A 475 1.64 -15.93 9.80
CA TRP A 475 0.48 -16.17 8.94
C TRP A 475 0.09 -14.88 8.20
N GLY A 476 -0.14 -14.99 6.89
CA GLY A 476 -0.43 -13.86 6.01
C GLY A 476 -1.82 -13.24 6.18
N GLY A 477 -2.72 -13.92 6.91
CA GLY A 477 -4.16 -13.66 6.88
C GLY A 477 -4.84 -14.61 5.90
N VAL A 478 -6.16 -14.48 5.76
CA VAL A 478 -6.93 -15.22 4.75
C VAL A 478 -6.56 -14.68 3.37
N ASP A 479 -6.27 -15.56 2.41
CA ASP A 479 -5.95 -15.15 1.04
C ASP A 479 -7.11 -14.34 0.46
N ARG A 480 -6.88 -13.05 0.24
CA ARG A 480 -7.88 -12.17 -0.38
C ARG A 480 -8.00 -12.55 -1.85
N PRO A 481 -9.22 -12.77 -2.39
CA PRO A 481 -9.38 -12.98 -3.82
C PRO A 481 -8.78 -11.78 -4.56
N ASP A 482 -7.83 -12.07 -5.46
CA ASP A 482 -7.25 -11.09 -6.37
C ASP A 482 -8.35 -10.63 -7.34
N LEU A 483 -9.19 -9.67 -6.92
CA LEU A 483 -10.32 -9.14 -7.69
C LEU A 483 -9.88 -8.54 -9.04
N THR A 484 -8.58 -8.29 -9.21
CA THR A 484 -7.97 -7.94 -10.49
C THR A 484 -8.08 -9.05 -11.56
N ARG A 485 -8.36 -10.31 -11.16
CA ARG A 485 -8.55 -11.46 -12.07
C ARG A 485 -10.01 -11.75 -12.44
N MET A 486 -11.00 -11.12 -11.81
CA MET A 486 -12.41 -11.40 -12.08
C MET A 486 -13.01 -10.61 -13.26
N CYS A 487 -12.20 -9.78 -13.92
CA CYS A 487 -12.55 -9.15 -15.19
C CYS A 487 -11.89 -9.88 -16.38
N GLU A 488 -12.26 -11.14 -16.61
CA GLU A 488 -12.02 -11.85 -17.89
C GLU A 488 -13.21 -11.76 -18.84
#